data_AF-A0A835VH58-F1
#
_entry.id   AF-A0A835VH58-F1
#
_cell.length_a   1.000
_cell.length_b   1.000
_cell.length_c   1.000
_cell.angle_alpha   90.00
_cell.angle_beta   90.00
_cell.angle_gamma   90.00
#
_symmetry.space_group_name_H-M   'P 1'
#
loop_
_entity.id
_entity.type
_entity.pdbx_description
1 polymer ?
#
loop_
_entity_poly.entity_id
_entity_poly.type
_entity_poly.pdbx_seq_one_letter_code
_entity_poly.pdbx_strand_id
1 'polypeptide(L)'
;MVEELVVRYDTDCIPEDYRGNKIAYIKDELISKKCTLQMKVRNHMKAPIYVYYELDNFYQNHRRYVKSRSDKQLIYGTRQKDISSCKPVESRNGLPVVPCGLIAWSLFNDTFTFEVKGGNLNLNRKNISWKSDRAHKFGADVYPLNFKNDSLIGGGTLDPSIPVSTYCYHLLPMQFTFDLNHCCISLCV
;
A
#
# COMPACT_ATOMS: atom_id res chain seq x y z
N MET A 1 -20.15 18.10 -12.19
CA MET A 1 -19.57 18.49 -10.88
C MET A 1 -19.02 17.21 -10.29
N VAL A 2 -17.74 17.22 -9.93
CA VAL A 2 -17.08 16.11 -9.24
C VAL A 2 -17.42 16.25 -7.77
N GLU A 3 -17.88 15.17 -7.16
CA GLU A 3 -18.12 15.09 -5.71
C GLU A 3 -16.96 14.29 -5.11
N GLU A 4 -16.31 14.88 -4.10
CA GLU A 4 -15.22 14.27 -3.37
C GLU A 4 -15.54 14.27 -1.88
N LEU A 5 -15.28 13.14 -1.22
CA LEU A 5 -15.41 13.01 0.23
C LEU A 5 -14.10 12.49 0.82
N VAL A 6 -13.44 13.34 1.60
CA VAL A 6 -12.17 13.05 2.26
C VAL A 6 -12.40 12.76 3.74
N VAL A 7 -11.88 11.63 4.23
CA VAL A 7 -11.96 11.22 5.64
C VAL A 7 -10.56 10.95 6.18
N ARG A 8 -10.29 11.53 7.34
CA ARG A 8 -9.01 11.49 8.05
C ARG A 8 -9.03 10.45 9.14
N TYR A 9 -8.23 9.40 9.02
CA TYR A 9 -8.26 8.29 9.98
C TYR A 9 -7.01 8.21 10.86
N ASP A 10 -5.92 8.91 10.53
CA ASP A 10 -4.69 8.99 11.34
C ASP A 10 -4.82 9.78 12.64
N THR A 11 -5.95 10.45 12.85
CA THR A 11 -6.27 11.17 14.10
C THR A 11 -7.50 10.58 14.76
N ASP A 12 -8.56 10.34 13.97
CA ASP A 12 -9.86 9.89 14.49
C ASP A 12 -9.82 8.44 15.00
N CYS A 13 -8.94 7.60 14.45
CA CYS A 13 -8.78 6.21 14.88
C CYS A 13 -7.73 6.00 15.98
N ILE A 14 -6.99 7.05 16.36
CA ILE A 14 -5.98 6.97 17.42
C ILE A 14 -6.61 7.44 18.73
N PRO A 15 -6.61 6.60 19.80
CA PRO A 15 -7.12 7.00 21.10
C PRO A 15 -6.38 8.23 21.63
N GLU A 16 -7.09 9.08 22.39
CA GLU A 16 -6.56 10.36 22.93
C GLU A 16 -5.20 10.18 23.62
N ASP A 17 -5.08 9.15 24.47
CA ASP A 17 -3.87 8.84 25.24
C ASP A 17 -2.64 8.57 24.35
N TYR A 18 -2.86 8.15 23.11
CA TYR A 18 -1.80 7.82 22.15
C TYR A 18 -1.56 8.92 21.11
N ARG A 19 -2.33 10.01 21.09
CA ARG A 19 -2.14 11.08 20.09
C ARG A 19 -0.77 11.76 20.20
N GLY A 20 -0.22 11.85 21.41
CA GLY A 20 1.13 12.35 21.66
C GLY A 20 2.24 11.36 21.29
N ASN A 21 1.93 10.07 21.13
CA ASN A 21 2.88 9.03 20.73
C ASN A 21 2.22 7.96 19.86
N LYS A 22 1.89 8.34 18.62
CA LYS A 22 1.24 7.47 17.63
C LYS A 22 2.04 6.20 17.35
N ILE A 23 3.38 6.26 17.46
CA ILE A 23 4.28 5.12 17.21
C ILE A 23 4.07 4.02 18.26
N ALA A 24 3.89 4.39 19.53
CA ALA A 24 3.61 3.40 20.58
C ALA A 24 2.31 2.65 20.29
N TYR A 25 1.26 3.36 19.87
CA TYR A 25 0.00 2.73 19.47
C TYR A 25 0.19 1.78 18.28
N ILE A 26 0.86 2.21 17.22
CA ILE A 26 1.06 1.39 16.00
C ILE A 26 1.85 0.11 16.29
N LYS A 27 2.87 0.18 17.15
CA LYS A 27 3.75 -0.96 17.46
C LYS A 27 3.16 -1.95 18.47
N ASP A 28 2.14 -1.54 19.22
CA ASP A 28 1.53 -2.41 20.22
C ASP A 28 0.61 -3.44 19.54
N GLU A 29 1.00 -4.71 19.54
CA GLU A 29 0.23 -5.80 18.94
C GLU A 29 -1.00 -6.23 19.79
N LEU A 30 -1.07 -5.83 21.07
CA LEU A 30 -2.15 -6.20 21.98
C LEU A 30 -3.39 -5.33 21.79
N ILE A 31 -3.20 -4.09 21.32
CA ILE A 31 -4.29 -3.15 21.09
C ILE A 31 -4.85 -3.36 19.67
N SER A 32 -6.17 -3.52 19.56
CA SER A 32 -6.85 -3.60 18.25
C SER A 32 -6.77 -2.28 17.48
N LYS A 33 -6.47 -2.35 16.17
CA LYS A 33 -6.40 -1.19 15.26
C LYS A 33 -7.66 -1.02 14.42
N LYS A 34 -8.69 -1.84 14.68
CA LYS A 34 -9.97 -1.72 13.98
C LYS A 34 -10.65 -0.43 14.41
N CYS A 35 -11.06 0.37 13.43
CA CYS A 35 -11.70 1.65 13.63
C CYS A 35 -12.88 1.79 12.66
N THR A 36 -13.97 2.35 13.15
CA THR A 36 -15.17 2.62 12.36
C THR A 36 -15.44 4.11 12.37
N LEU A 37 -15.44 4.73 11.19
CA LEU A 37 -15.74 6.14 11.01
C LEU A 37 -17.07 6.28 10.27
N GLN A 38 -17.93 7.19 10.75
CA GLN A 38 -19.18 7.51 10.07
C GLN A 38 -18.97 8.74 9.19
N MET A 39 -19.40 8.63 7.93
CA MET A 39 -19.30 9.73 6.96
C MET A 39 -20.68 10.04 6.36
N LYS A 40 -20.98 11.32 6.20
CA LYS A 40 -22.25 11.79 5.64
C LYS A 40 -22.05 12.25 4.20
N VAL A 41 -22.52 11.44 3.26
CA VAL A 41 -22.59 11.79 1.84
C VAL A 41 -23.77 12.75 1.63
N ARG A 42 -23.49 14.01 1.28
CA ARG A 42 -24.54 15.04 1.12
C ARG A 42 -25.25 14.97 -0.22
N ASN A 43 -24.50 14.66 -1.28
CA ASN A 43 -24.97 14.62 -2.65
C ASN A 43 -24.92 13.19 -3.21
N HIS A 44 -25.82 12.85 -4.12
CA HIS A 44 -25.81 11.53 -4.74
C HIS A 44 -24.57 11.34 -5.64
N MET A 45 -23.70 10.41 -5.28
CA MET A 45 -22.55 10.00 -6.07
C MET A 45 -22.98 8.99 -7.16
N LYS A 46 -22.92 9.41 -8.43
CA LYS A 46 -23.22 8.54 -9.56
C LYS A 46 -22.03 7.61 -9.84
N ALA A 47 -22.29 6.34 -10.13
CA ALA A 47 -21.21 5.42 -10.50
C ALA A 47 -20.50 5.81 -11.81
N PRO A 48 -19.20 5.50 -11.99
CA PRO A 48 -18.32 4.78 -11.06
C PRO A 48 -17.81 5.64 -9.91
N ILE A 49 -17.67 5.04 -8.72
CA ILE A 49 -17.06 5.68 -7.54
C ILE A 49 -15.68 5.05 -7.34
N TYR A 50 -14.67 5.90 -7.17
CA TYR A 50 -13.30 5.50 -6.90
C TYR A 50 -12.94 5.75 -5.45
N VAL A 51 -12.12 4.86 -4.89
CA VAL A 51 -11.58 4.99 -3.53
C VAL A 51 -10.08 5.17 -3.63
N TYR A 52 -9.58 6.24 -3.04
CA TYR A 52 -8.17 6.55 -2.95
C TYR A 52 -7.75 6.55 -1.49
N TYR A 53 -6.51 6.15 -1.22
CA TYR A 53 -5.86 6.44 0.04
C TYR A 53 -4.74 7.44 -0.23
N GLU A 54 -4.61 8.39 0.67
CA GLU A 54 -3.61 9.44 0.63
C GLU A 54 -2.64 9.18 1.77
N LEU A 55 -1.34 9.27 1.48
CA LEU A 55 -0.28 9.16 2.47
C LEU A 55 0.47 10.47 2.51
N ASP A 56 0.60 11.04 3.70
CA ASP A 56 1.39 12.25 3.90
C ASP A 56 2.72 11.97 4.59
N ASN A 57 3.65 12.92 4.45
CA ASN A 57 5.02 12.81 4.93
C ASN A 57 5.73 11.53 4.43
N PHE A 58 5.29 11.02 3.29
CA PHE A 58 5.80 9.81 2.65
C PHE A 58 6.47 10.13 1.31
N TYR A 59 7.79 10.36 1.37
CA TYR A 59 8.59 10.86 0.25
C TYR A 59 8.94 9.79 -0.79
N GLN A 60 7.94 9.30 -1.53
CA GLN A 60 8.14 8.31 -2.59
C GLN A 60 9.06 8.82 -3.72
N ASN A 61 9.14 10.14 -3.92
CA ASN A 61 9.98 10.78 -4.93
C ASN A 61 11.47 10.85 -4.53
N HIS A 62 11.83 10.49 -3.30
CA HIS A 62 13.21 10.55 -2.86
C HIS A 62 14.09 9.60 -3.70
N ARG A 63 15.18 10.11 -4.29
CA ARG A 63 16.03 9.39 -5.26
C ARG A 63 16.44 7.99 -4.80
N ARG A 64 16.78 7.80 -3.51
CA ARG A 64 17.15 6.48 -2.97
C ARG A 64 15.96 5.53 -2.88
N TYR A 65 14.77 6.05 -2.58
CA TYR A 65 13.54 5.25 -2.51
C TYR A 65 13.13 4.77 -3.90
N VAL A 66 13.06 5.69 -4.88
CA VAL A 66 12.72 5.36 -6.28
C VAL A 66 13.68 4.33 -6.89
N LYS A 67 14.97 4.44 -6.57
CA LYS A 67 16.00 3.49 -7.07
C LYS A 67 15.96 2.13 -6.38
N SER A 68 15.37 2.03 -5.19
CA SER A 68 15.37 0.81 -4.37
C SER A 68 14.30 -0.18 -4.86
N ARG A 69 14.56 -0.75 -6.04
CA ARG A 69 13.79 -1.83 -6.69
C ARG A 69 14.62 -2.46 -7.81
N SER A 70 14.19 -3.62 -8.32
CA SER A 70 14.77 -4.25 -9.51
C SER A 70 13.68 -4.62 -10.51
N ASP A 71 13.54 -3.83 -11.58
CA ASP A 71 12.52 -4.04 -12.61
C ASP A 71 12.68 -5.42 -13.28
N LYS A 72 13.93 -5.87 -13.47
CA LYS A 72 14.21 -7.22 -13.98
C LYS A 72 13.76 -8.31 -13.00
N GLN A 73 13.88 -8.09 -11.70
CA GLN A 73 13.40 -9.07 -10.70
C GLN A 73 11.87 -9.11 -10.66
N LEU A 74 11.19 -7.98 -10.86
CA LEU A 74 9.73 -7.96 -10.95
C LEU A 74 9.20 -8.75 -12.16
N ILE A 75 9.98 -8.86 -13.24
CA ILE A 75 9.63 -9.62 -14.44
C ILE A 75 10.08 -11.08 -14.34
N TYR A 76 11.32 -11.34 -13.91
CA TYR A 76 11.96 -12.66 -13.99
C TYR A 76 12.16 -13.36 -12.64
N GLY A 77 11.74 -12.74 -11.53
CA GLY A 77 11.85 -13.27 -10.18
C GLY A 77 13.29 -13.60 -9.80
N THR A 78 13.50 -14.81 -9.27
CA THR A 78 14.80 -15.30 -8.79
C THR A 78 15.83 -15.55 -9.89
N ARG A 79 15.43 -15.54 -11.17
CA ARG A 79 16.35 -15.64 -12.31
C ARG A 79 17.25 -14.40 -12.42
N GLN A 80 16.81 -13.25 -11.88
CA GLN A 80 17.60 -12.03 -11.83
C GLN A 80 18.58 -12.07 -10.65
N LYS A 81 19.88 -12.10 -10.96
CA LYS A 81 20.96 -12.14 -9.95
C LYS A 81 21.43 -10.76 -9.49
N ASP A 82 21.41 -9.77 -10.39
CA ASP A 82 21.80 -8.40 -10.04
C ASP A 82 20.60 -7.67 -9.41
N ILE A 83 20.68 -7.54 -8.10
CA ILE A 83 19.70 -6.85 -7.24
C ILE A 83 20.38 -5.75 -6.41
N SER A 84 21.55 -5.28 -6.86
CA SER A 84 22.33 -4.24 -6.16
C SER A 84 21.58 -2.92 -5.99
N SER A 85 20.64 -2.62 -6.90
CA SER A 85 19.75 -1.46 -6.82
C SER A 85 18.77 -1.54 -5.66
N CYS A 86 18.43 -2.73 -5.17
CA CYS A 86 17.45 -2.94 -4.10
C CYS A 86 17.93 -2.61 -2.69
N LYS A 87 19.16 -2.09 -2.54
CA LYS A 87 19.67 -1.68 -1.24
C LYS A 87 18.72 -0.72 -0.52
N PRO A 88 18.52 -0.88 0.80
CA PRO A 88 19.15 -1.85 1.71
C PRO A 88 18.38 -3.19 1.86
N VAL A 89 17.34 -3.45 1.04
CA VAL A 89 16.43 -4.59 1.18
C VAL A 89 16.62 -5.56 0.00
N GLU A 90 17.86 -5.92 -0.32
CA GLU A 90 18.17 -6.86 -1.39
C GLU A 90 18.13 -8.33 -0.95
N SER A 91 18.58 -8.62 0.26
CA SER A 91 18.73 -10.00 0.75
C SER A 91 18.54 -10.06 2.26
N ARG A 92 18.15 -11.23 2.75
CA ARG A 92 18.03 -11.55 4.18
C ARG A 92 18.71 -12.88 4.43
N ASN A 93 19.62 -12.92 5.40
CA ASN A 93 20.41 -14.11 5.75
C ASN A 93 21.14 -14.74 4.54
N GLY A 94 21.63 -13.90 3.61
CA GLY A 94 22.31 -14.35 2.40
C GLY A 94 21.39 -14.86 1.28
N LEU A 95 20.07 -14.90 1.50
CA LEU A 95 19.07 -15.30 0.51
C LEU A 95 18.37 -14.05 -0.08
N PRO A 96 18.12 -14.01 -1.41
CA PRO A 96 17.48 -12.86 -2.05
C PRO A 96 16.06 -12.65 -1.54
N VAL A 97 15.66 -11.39 -1.40
CA VAL A 97 14.27 -11.00 -1.13
C VAL A 97 13.56 -10.81 -2.47
N VAL A 98 12.33 -11.32 -2.61
CA VAL A 98 11.48 -11.10 -3.77
C VAL A 98 10.10 -10.66 -3.30
N PRO A 99 9.54 -9.56 -3.84
CA PRO A 99 10.23 -8.47 -4.53
C PRO A 99 11.17 -7.71 -3.59
N CYS A 100 12.36 -7.32 -4.07
CA CYS A 100 13.35 -6.57 -3.29
C CYS A 100 13.14 -5.05 -3.32
N GLY A 101 13.72 -4.37 -2.32
CA GLY A 101 13.80 -2.92 -2.25
C GLY A 101 12.74 -2.24 -1.38
N LEU A 102 12.97 -0.94 -1.12
CA LEU A 102 12.16 -0.15 -0.19
C LEU A 102 10.71 0.04 -0.65
N ILE A 103 10.47 0.09 -1.97
CA ILE A 103 9.11 0.25 -2.52
C ILE A 103 8.25 -0.96 -2.16
N ALA A 104 8.78 -2.15 -2.37
CA ALA A 104 8.10 -3.37 -1.97
C ALA A 104 7.98 -3.47 -0.45
N TRP A 105 9.08 -3.21 0.27
CA TRP A 105 9.13 -3.34 1.72
C TRP A 105 8.14 -2.43 2.46
N SER A 106 7.87 -1.23 1.95
CA SER A 106 6.90 -0.27 2.53
C SER A 106 5.49 -0.43 1.94
N LEU A 107 5.07 -1.64 1.59
CA LEU A 107 3.75 -1.92 1.02
C LEU A 107 2.63 -1.39 1.93
N PHE A 108 1.67 -0.64 1.40
CA PHE A 108 0.51 -0.25 2.19
C PHE A 108 -0.34 -1.48 2.58
N ASN A 109 -0.79 -1.58 3.83
CA ASN A 109 -1.43 -2.79 4.36
C ASN A 109 -2.75 -2.56 5.10
N ASP A 110 -3.26 -1.33 5.19
CA ASP A 110 -4.58 -1.12 5.77
C ASP A 110 -5.66 -1.66 4.84
N THR A 111 -6.75 -2.14 5.45
CA THR A 111 -7.90 -2.69 4.73
C THR A 111 -9.14 -1.88 5.04
N PHE A 112 -9.80 -1.40 3.98
CA PHE A 112 -11.03 -0.64 4.10
C PHE A 112 -12.26 -1.47 3.72
N THR A 113 -13.32 -1.31 4.50
CA THR A 113 -14.66 -1.85 4.28
C THR A 113 -15.67 -0.72 4.41
N PHE A 114 -16.66 -0.67 3.52
CA PHE A 114 -17.68 0.36 3.53
C PHE A 114 -19.06 -0.27 3.74
N GLU A 115 -19.88 0.39 4.54
CA GLU A 115 -21.26 0.00 4.81
C GLU A 115 -22.18 1.20 4.55
N VAL A 116 -23.28 0.97 3.82
CA VAL A 116 -24.27 1.99 3.48
C VAL A 116 -25.64 1.50 3.88
N LYS A 117 -26.31 2.22 4.80
CA LYS A 117 -27.68 1.91 5.28
C LYS A 117 -27.85 0.45 5.78
N GLY A 118 -26.80 -0.12 6.40
CA GLY A 118 -26.81 -1.50 6.90
C GLY A 118 -26.49 -2.58 5.86
N GLY A 119 -26.14 -2.19 4.62
CA GLY A 119 -25.64 -3.11 3.59
C GLY A 119 -24.15 -2.92 3.32
N ASN A 120 -23.43 -4.03 3.09
CA ASN A 120 -22.02 -4.00 2.72
C ASN A 120 -21.85 -3.48 1.28
N LEU A 121 -20.99 -2.47 1.11
CA LEU A 121 -20.58 -1.98 -0.20
C LEU A 121 -19.32 -2.73 -0.64
N ASN A 122 -19.48 -3.61 -1.64
CA ASN A 122 -18.37 -4.41 -2.16
C ASN A 122 -17.42 -3.56 -3.00
N LEU A 123 -16.17 -3.45 -2.57
CA LEU A 123 -15.10 -2.79 -3.31
C LEU A 123 -14.49 -3.74 -4.35
N ASN A 124 -14.42 -3.29 -5.60
CA ASN A 124 -13.63 -3.98 -6.61
C ASN A 124 -12.15 -3.60 -6.49
N ARG A 125 -11.31 -4.55 -6.08
CA ARG A 125 -9.85 -4.37 -5.97
C ARG A 125 -9.08 -4.93 -7.18
N LYS A 126 -9.77 -5.45 -8.19
CA LYS A 126 -9.16 -6.03 -9.38
C LYS A 126 -9.02 -4.98 -10.48
N ASN A 127 -7.99 -5.12 -11.31
CA ASN A 127 -7.75 -4.28 -12.50
C ASN A 127 -7.57 -2.77 -12.24
N ILE A 128 -7.16 -2.37 -11.04
CA ILE A 128 -6.93 -0.96 -10.68
C ILE A 128 -5.55 -0.41 -11.11
N SER A 129 -4.58 -1.28 -11.41
CA SER A 129 -3.30 -0.86 -11.99
C SER A 129 -3.41 -0.58 -13.49
N TRP A 130 -2.35 -0.03 -14.09
CA TRP A 130 -2.29 0.08 -15.55
C TRP A 130 -2.21 -1.30 -16.21
N LYS A 131 -2.90 -1.47 -17.34
CA LYS A 131 -2.88 -2.72 -18.13
C LYS A 131 -1.45 -3.09 -18.56
N SER A 132 -0.63 -2.10 -18.91
CA SER A 132 0.78 -2.28 -19.28
C SER A 132 1.60 -2.86 -18.13
N ASP A 133 1.32 -2.46 -16.89
CA ASP A 133 2.09 -2.91 -15.74
C ASP A 133 1.81 -4.40 -15.48
N ARG A 134 0.53 -4.78 -15.52
CA ARG A 134 0.13 -6.20 -15.38
C ARG A 134 0.65 -7.09 -16.52
N ALA A 135 0.74 -6.55 -17.73
CA ALA A 135 1.11 -7.33 -18.91
C ALA A 135 2.63 -7.44 -19.12
N HIS A 136 3.41 -6.45 -18.70
CA HIS A 136 4.82 -6.33 -19.10
C HIS A 136 5.80 -6.03 -17.96
N LYS A 137 5.35 -5.47 -16.83
CA LYS A 137 6.26 -5.08 -15.73
C LYS A 137 6.34 -6.11 -14.60
N PHE A 138 5.29 -6.89 -14.41
CA PHE A 138 5.23 -7.88 -13.33
C PHE A 138 4.96 -9.27 -13.92
N GLY A 139 5.90 -10.19 -13.71
CA GLY A 139 5.80 -11.56 -14.20
C GLY A 139 4.67 -12.32 -13.51
N ALA A 140 3.91 -13.10 -14.28
CA ALA A 140 2.82 -13.92 -13.74
C ALA A 140 3.34 -15.11 -12.90
N ASP A 141 4.57 -15.55 -13.13
CA ASP A 141 5.26 -16.65 -12.45
C ASP A 141 6.26 -16.17 -11.38
N VAL A 142 6.16 -14.91 -10.93
CA VAL A 142 7.01 -14.35 -9.87
C VAL A 142 6.27 -14.37 -8.55
N TYR A 143 6.82 -15.09 -7.57
CA TYR A 143 6.24 -15.26 -6.24
C TYR A 143 7.12 -14.63 -5.15
N PRO A 144 6.52 -14.10 -4.07
CA PRO A 144 7.26 -13.58 -2.94
C PRO A 144 8.20 -14.63 -2.32
N LEU A 145 9.42 -14.22 -1.99
CA LEU A 145 10.44 -15.06 -1.37
C LEU A 145 11.16 -14.25 -0.29
N ASN A 146 11.30 -14.83 0.91
CA ASN A 146 12.09 -14.27 2.00
C ASN A 146 11.71 -12.81 2.38
N PHE A 147 10.45 -12.43 2.13
CA PHE A 147 9.97 -11.04 2.23
C PHE A 147 9.64 -10.60 3.66
N LYS A 148 9.33 -11.55 4.56
CA LYS A 148 9.08 -11.24 5.97
C LYS A 148 10.37 -10.75 6.64
N ASN A 149 10.27 -9.80 7.56
CA ASN A 149 11.38 -9.34 8.40
C ASN A 149 10.92 -9.32 9.87
N ASP A 150 11.70 -9.93 10.76
CA ASP A 150 11.40 -9.94 12.20
C ASP A 150 12.12 -8.80 12.96
N SER A 151 13.07 -8.10 12.33
CA SER A 151 13.89 -7.04 12.95
C SER A 151 13.55 -5.62 12.49
N LEU A 152 13.08 -5.45 11.24
CA LEU A 152 12.54 -4.18 10.76
C LEU A 152 11.11 -4.44 10.24
N ILE A 153 10.13 -3.96 10.99
CA ILE A 153 8.72 -3.98 10.57
C ILE A 153 8.58 -2.96 9.44
N GLY A 154 8.29 -3.47 8.24
CA GLY A 154 7.97 -2.64 7.06
C GLY A 154 6.49 -2.35 6.97
N GLY A 155 6.01 -2.29 5.74
CA GLY A 155 4.59 -2.27 5.44
C GLY A 155 3.96 -3.66 5.52
N GLY A 156 3.12 -3.98 4.55
CA GLY A 156 2.37 -5.23 4.47
C GLY A 156 3.21 -6.49 4.26
N THR A 157 2.55 -7.62 4.44
CA THR A 157 3.09 -8.93 4.13
C THR A 157 2.60 -9.38 2.75
N LEU A 158 3.38 -10.24 2.11
CA LEU A 158 3.03 -10.86 0.83
C LEU A 158 2.85 -12.35 1.04
N ASP A 159 1.80 -12.91 0.45
CA ASP A 159 1.54 -14.34 0.49
C ASP A 159 2.44 -15.06 -0.52
N PRO A 160 3.30 -16.01 -0.10
CA PRO A 160 4.17 -16.76 -1.01
C PRO A 160 3.43 -17.57 -2.08
N SER A 161 2.13 -17.84 -1.91
CA SER A 161 1.29 -18.57 -2.85
C SER A 161 0.63 -17.68 -3.91
N ILE A 162 0.68 -16.35 -3.75
CA ILE A 162 0.06 -15.38 -4.65
C ILE A 162 1.15 -14.68 -5.46
N PRO A 163 1.03 -14.60 -6.80
CA PRO A 163 2.06 -13.97 -7.62
C PRO A 163 2.11 -12.46 -7.37
N VAL A 164 3.32 -11.90 -7.46
CA VAL A 164 3.62 -10.47 -7.28
C VAL A 164 2.79 -9.59 -8.23
N SER A 165 2.44 -10.10 -9.41
CA SER A 165 1.56 -9.44 -10.37
C SER A 165 0.14 -9.16 -9.85
N THR A 166 -0.31 -9.86 -8.81
CA THR A 166 -1.59 -9.56 -8.14
C THR A 166 -1.50 -8.28 -7.30
N TYR A 167 -0.30 -7.95 -6.81
CA TYR A 167 -0.03 -6.80 -5.94
C TYR A 167 0.48 -5.57 -6.70
N CYS A 168 0.48 -5.58 -8.05
CA CYS A 168 1.06 -4.53 -8.91
C CYS A 168 0.71 -3.10 -8.46
N TYR A 169 -0.54 -2.87 -8.05
CA TYR A 169 -1.05 -1.53 -7.72
C TYR A 169 -0.42 -0.94 -6.46
N HIS A 170 0.14 -1.77 -5.58
CA HIS A 170 0.87 -1.33 -4.40
C HIS A 170 2.39 -1.27 -4.59
N LEU A 171 2.91 -1.90 -5.66
CA LEU A 171 4.35 -2.03 -5.94
C LEU A 171 4.87 -1.00 -6.95
N LEU A 172 4.03 -0.03 -7.30
CA LEU A 172 4.38 1.10 -8.15
C LEU A 172 4.44 2.36 -7.28
N PRO A 173 5.41 3.26 -7.52
CA PRO A 173 5.33 4.60 -6.94
C PRO A 173 4.03 5.24 -7.43
N MET A 174 3.21 5.73 -6.50
CA MET A 174 1.95 6.38 -6.84
C MET A 174 2.24 7.55 -7.79
N GLN A 175 1.54 7.59 -8.92
CA GLN A 175 1.61 8.72 -9.83
C GLN A 175 0.96 9.92 -9.14
N PHE A 176 1.82 10.85 -8.73
CA PHE A 176 1.57 12.19 -8.18
C PHE A 176 0.12 12.70 -8.17
N THR A 177 -0.35 13.00 -6.96
CA THR A 177 -0.97 14.29 -6.63
C THR A 177 -0.33 14.77 -5.32
N PHE A 178 0.41 15.88 -5.39
CA PHE A 178 0.75 16.66 -4.22
C PHE A 178 -0.53 17.38 -3.80
N ASP A 179 -1.12 16.97 -2.69
CA ASP A 179 -1.83 17.90 -1.83
C ASP A 179 -1.41 17.63 -0.39
N LEU A 180 -1.19 18.71 0.34
CA LEU A 180 -0.42 18.73 1.58
C LEU A 180 -1.29 18.39 2.79
N ASN A 181 -0.84 17.37 3.53
CA ASN A 181 -0.65 17.34 4.98
C ASN A 181 -1.17 16.12 5.72
N HIS A 182 -1.84 15.11 5.14
CA HIS A 182 -2.36 14.02 5.98
C HIS A 182 -2.63 12.62 5.38
N CYS A 183 -2.81 11.59 6.24
CA CYS A 183 -3.28 10.27 5.80
C CYS A 183 -4.82 10.26 5.73
N CYS A 184 -5.36 10.08 4.52
CA CYS A 184 -6.80 10.18 4.25
C CYS A 184 -7.29 8.99 3.42
N ILE A 185 -8.60 8.75 3.46
CA ILE A 185 -9.31 8.01 2.42
C ILE A 185 -10.16 9.03 1.68
N SER A 186 -10.05 9.08 0.36
CA SER A 186 -10.91 9.91 -0.49
C SER A 186 -11.83 9.05 -1.35
N LEU A 187 -13.10 9.42 -1.43
CA LEU A 187 -14.09 8.87 -2.35
C LEU A 187 -14.38 9.92 -3.44
N CYS A 188 -14.10 9.59 -4.70
CA CYS A 188 -14.30 10.51 -5.83
C CYS A 188 -15.18 9.88 -6.93
N VAL A 189 -15.93 10.73 -7.63
CA VAL A 189 -16.75 10.40 -8.81
C VAL A 189 -16.23 11.10 -10.06
#